data_AF-A0A9E0RFI1-F1
#
_entry.id   AF-A0A9E0RFI1-F1
#
_cell.length_a   1.000
_cell.length_b   1.000
_cell.length_c   1.000
_cell.angle_alpha   90.00
_cell.angle_beta   90.00
_cell.angle_gamma   90.00
#
_symmetry.space_group_name_H-M   'P 1'
#
loop_
_entity.id
_entity.type
_entity.pdbx_description
1 polymer ?
#
loop_
_entity_poly.entity_id
_entity_poly.type
_entity_poly.pdbx_seq_one_letter_code
_entity_poly.pdbx_strand_id
1 'polypeptide(L)' 'MSELDESNLEQSGNWANSSNESDDTHSIAGRARVRAQLQQDIEAFLSQGGRIQEVETSFRADYPRKVEADFNNRAL' A
#
# COMPACT_ATOMS: atom_id res chain seq x y z
N MET A 1 10.71 -24.27 16.83
CA MET A 1 9.75 -23.15 16.72
C MET A 1 10.56 -21.99 16.18
N SER A 2 10.33 -21.56 14.93
CA SER A 2 11.07 -20.42 14.37
C SER A 2 10.33 -19.16 14.76
N GLU A 3 10.89 -18.44 15.71
CA GLU A 3 10.57 -17.04 16.00
C GLU A 3 10.60 -16.23 14.69
N LEU A 4 9.44 -15.69 14.32
CA LEU A 4 9.27 -14.80 13.19
C LEU A 4 9.93 -13.47 13.57
N ASP A 5 10.95 -13.07 12.83
CA ASP A 5 11.65 -11.79 12.98
C ASP A 5 10.70 -10.64 12.56
N GLU A 6 9.99 -10.08 13.54
CA GLU A 6 8.99 -9.02 13.37
C GLU A 6 9.60 -7.66 12.97
N SER A 7 10.93 -7.52 13.00
CA SER A 7 11.64 -6.26 12.72
C SER A 7 11.52 -5.78 11.27
N ASN A 8 11.23 -6.68 10.33
CA ASN A 8 11.08 -6.33 8.91
C ASN A 8 9.64 -5.85 8.57
N LEU A 9 8.68 -5.99 9.47
CA LEU A 9 7.30 -5.60 9.21
C LEU A 9 7.04 -4.10 9.48
N GLU A 10 7.78 -3.51 10.42
CA GLU A 10 7.62 -2.09 10.80
C GLU A 10 8.00 -1.12 9.68
N GLN A 11 8.90 -1.51 8.76
CA GLN A 11 9.32 -0.61 7.67
C GLN A 11 8.25 -0.44 6.58
N SER A 12 7.26 -1.34 6.53
CA SER A 12 6.11 -1.24 5.60
C SER A 12 4.93 -0.43 6.16
N GLY A 13 5.03 0.02 7.42
CA GLY A 13 3.95 0.68 8.18
C GLY A 13 3.78 2.18 7.96
N ASN A 14 4.52 2.81 7.04
CA ASN A 14 4.44 4.27 6.85
C ASN A 14 3.08 4.76 6.30
N TRP A 15 2.19 3.85 5.91
CA TRP A 15 0.80 4.15 5.54
C TRP A 15 -0.11 4.35 6.76
N ALA A 16 0.23 3.79 7.93
CA ALA A 16 -0.58 3.91 9.15
C ALA A 16 -0.30 5.22 9.92
N ASN A 17 0.90 5.80 9.75
CA ASN A 17 1.20 7.14 10.26
C ASN A 17 0.54 8.26 9.42
N SER A 18 -0.13 7.90 8.33
CA SER A 18 -0.92 8.81 7.48
C SER A 18 -2.16 9.37 8.16
N SER A 19 -2.56 8.93 9.36
CA SER A 19 -3.70 9.53 10.05
C SER A 19 -3.53 11.03 10.32
N ASN A 20 -2.29 11.55 10.37
CA ASN A 20 -2.02 12.98 10.49
C ASN A 20 -1.90 13.69 9.11
N GLU A 21 -1.39 13.02 8.08
CA GLU A 21 -1.30 13.55 6.70
C GLU A 21 -2.66 13.51 5.95
N SER A 22 -3.59 12.66 6.39
CA SER A 22 -4.91 12.50 5.76
C SER A 22 -5.71 13.79 5.80
N ASP A 23 -5.56 14.61 6.85
CA ASP A 23 -6.27 15.89 6.99
C ASP A 23 -5.85 16.88 5.90
N ASP A 24 -4.55 16.93 5.57
CA ASP A 24 -4.02 17.80 4.53
C ASP A 24 -4.44 17.36 3.11
N THR A 25 -4.63 16.06 2.87
CA THR A 25 -5.06 15.55 1.54
C THR A 25 -6.50 15.89 1.15
N HIS A 26 -7.32 16.39 2.08
CA HIS A 26 -8.68 16.83 1.77
C HIS A 26 -8.71 18.16 1.00
N SER A 27 -7.66 18.98 1.12
CA SER A 27 -7.49 20.21 0.35
C SER A 27 -6.81 19.98 -1.01
N ILE A 28 -7.15 20.82 -2.00
CA ILE A 28 -6.48 20.84 -3.31
C ILE A 28 -4.97 21.08 -3.15
N ALA A 29 -4.59 21.96 -2.22
CA ALA A 29 -3.20 22.27 -1.95
C ALA A 29 -2.43 21.08 -1.38
N GLY A 30 -3.02 20.33 -0.44
CA GLY A 30 -2.37 19.14 0.12
C GLY A 30 -2.24 18.01 -0.91
N ARG A 31 -3.27 17.77 -1.74
CA ARG A 31 -3.15 16.83 -2.86
C ARG A 31 -2.05 17.22 -3.85
N ALA A 32 -1.86 18.51 -4.10
CA ALA A 32 -0.80 19.00 -4.98
C ALA A 32 0.60 18.72 -4.40
N ARG A 33 0.79 18.91 -3.08
CA ARG A 33 2.05 18.58 -2.39
C ARG A 33 2.36 17.09 -2.47
N VAL A 34 1.38 16.24 -2.18
CA VAL A 34 1.55 14.77 -2.27
C VAL A 34 1.91 14.36 -3.70
N ARG A 35 1.27 14.95 -4.72
CA ARG A 35 1.63 14.68 -6.11
C ARG A 35 3.05 15.11 -6.46
N ALA A 36 3.49 16.28 -5.97
CA ALA A 36 4.85 16.76 -6.20
C ALA A 36 5.89 15.84 -5.55
N GLN A 37 5.65 15.41 -4.31
CA GLN A 37 6.53 14.46 -3.61
C GLN A 37 6.60 13.12 -4.35
N LEU A 38 5.44 12.56 -4.71
CA LEU A 38 5.38 11.30 -5.45
C LEU A 38 6.13 11.38 -6.79
N GLN A 39 6.03 12.51 -7.50
CA GLN A 39 6.76 12.73 -8.74
C GLN A 39 8.28 12.69 -8.51
N GLN A 40 8.77 13.36 -7.47
CA GLN A 40 10.19 13.35 -7.12
C GLN A 40 10.68 11.94 -6.77
N ASP A 41 9.89 11.19 -6.00
CA ASP A 41 10.23 9.83 -5.59
C ASP A 41 10.29 8.87 -6.79
N ILE A 42 9.36 9.01 -7.75
CA ILE A 42 9.36 8.24 -9.01
C ILE A 42 10.62 8.54 -9.81
N GLU A 43 10.97 9.82 -9.99
CA GLU A 43 12.18 10.23 -10.72
C GLU A 43 13.46 9.70 -10.06
N ALA A 44 13.55 9.80 -8.74
CA ALA A 44 14.66 9.25 -7.97
C ALA A 44 14.79 7.74 -8.18
N PHE A 45 13.68 6.99 -8.05
CA PHE A 45 13.65 5.55 -8.25
C PHE A 45 14.11 5.15 -9.67
N LEU A 46 13.62 5.83 -10.70
CA LEU A 46 14.02 5.56 -12.09
C LEU A 46 15.49 5.92 -12.35
N SER A 47 15.98 7.03 -11.78
CA SER A 47 17.37 7.48 -11.96
C SER A 47 18.40 6.52 -11.32
N GLN A 48 18.00 5.83 -10.25
CA GLN A 48 18.81 4.81 -9.57
C GLN A 48 18.79 3.45 -10.29
N GLY A 49 18.14 3.35 -11.45
CA GLY A 49 18.01 2.12 -12.21
C GLY A 49 16.81 1.25 -11.83
N GLY A 50 15.90 1.77 -11.00
CA GLY A 50 14.60 1.16 -10.74
C GLY A 50 13.76 1.07 -12.01
N ARG A 51 12.90 0.06 -12.11
CA ARG A 51 12.03 -0.17 -13.27
C ARG A 51 10.57 -0.32 -12.83
N ILE A 52 9.68 0.34 -13.54
CA ILE A 52 8.24 0.16 -13.37
C ILE A 52 7.82 -1.04 -14.22
N GLN A 53 7.12 -1.99 -13.60
CA GLN A 53 6.60 -3.18 -14.27
C GLN A 53 5.08 -3.03 -14.38
N GLU A 54 4.57 -3.18 -15.60
CA GLU A 54 3.14 -3.30 -15.82
C GLU A 54 2.72 -4.74 -15.50
N VAL A 55 1.67 -4.87 -14.70
CA VAL A 55 1.11 -6.14 -14.29
C VAL A 55 -0.31 -6.20 -14.82
N GLU A 56 -0.70 -7.35 -15.37
CA GLU A 56 -2.02 -7.53 -15.95
C GLU A 56 -3.11 -7.35 -14.90
N THR A 57 -4.23 -6.71 -15.26
CA THR A 57 -5.31 -6.42 -14.31
C THR A 57 -5.93 -7.69 -13.70
N SER A 58 -5.91 -8.82 -14.42
CA SER A 58 -6.38 -10.10 -13.90
C SER A 58 -5.33 -10.84 -13.06
N PHE A 59 -4.11 -10.30 -12.93
CA PHE A 59 -3.10 -10.82 -12.02
C PHE A 59 -3.54 -10.58 -10.57
N ARG A 60 -4.16 -11.61 -9.98
CA ARG A 60 -4.38 -11.70 -8.54
C ARG A 60 -3.39 -12.68 -7.96
N ALA A 61 -2.51 -12.18 -7.08
CA ALA A 61 -1.60 -13.03 -6.32
C ALA A 61 -2.37 -13.98 -5.37
N ASP A 62 -3.53 -13.52 -4.87
CA ASP A 62 -4.45 -14.32 -4.08
C ASP A 62 -5.47 -15.02 -4.99
N TYR A 63 -5.36 -16.34 -5.11
CA TYR A 63 -6.48 -17.19 -5.55
C TYR A 63 -7.69 -16.85 -4.66
N PRO A 64 -8.93 -16.73 -5.21
CA PRO A 64 -10.09 -16.51 -4.38
C PRO A 64 -10.20 -17.66 -3.37
N ARG A 65 -9.78 -17.41 -2.13
CA ARG A 65 -10.09 -18.29 -1.01
C ARG A 65 -11.61 -18.41 -1.00
N LYS A 66 -12.12 -19.65 -0.92
CA LYS A 66 -13.54 -19.88 -0.66
C LYS A 66 -13.92 -18.93 0.46
N VAL A 67 -14.92 -18.09 0.21
CA VAL A 67 -15.51 -17.29 1.28
C VAL A 67 -16.03 -18.34 2.26
N GLU A 68 -15.37 -18.48 3.41
CA GLU A 68 -15.90 -19.30 4.49
C GLU A 68 -17.32 -18.78 4.75
N ALA A 69 -18.30 -19.67 4.70
CA ALA A 69 -19.72 -19.30 4.84
C ALA A 69 -20.01 -18.58 6.17
N ASP A 70 -19.05 -18.63 7.11
CA ASP A 70 -19.07 -18.00 8.41
C ASP A 70 -18.45 -16.59 8.45
N PHE A 71 -18.08 -15.99 7.30
CA PHE A 71 -17.63 -14.60 7.28
C PHE A 71 -18.75 -13.68 7.79
N ASN A 72 -18.60 -13.17 9.02
CA ASN A 72 -19.59 -12.46 9.85
C ASN A 72 -20.66 -13.30 10.55
N ASN A 73 -20.54 -14.63 10.69
CA ASN A 73 -21.48 -15.47 11.46
C ASN A 73 -22.97 -15.18 11.18
N ARG A 74 -23.32 -14.66 9.99
CA ARG A 74 -24.71 -14.48 9.57
C ARG A 74 -25.16 -15.78 8.97
N ALA A 75 -25.52 -16.72 9.84
CA ALA A 75 -26.41 -17.79 9.44
C ALA A 75 -27.69 -17.16 8.86
N LEU A 76 -28.01 -17.52 7.62
CA LEU A 76 -29.30 -17.22 6.97
C LEU A 76 -30.41 -18.08 7.59
#